data_AF-A0A8H4ZK74-F1
#
_entry.id   AF-A0A8H4ZK74-F1
#
_cell.length_a   1.000
_cell.length_b   1.000
_cell.length_c   1.000
_cell.angle_alpha   90.00
_cell.angle_beta   90.00
_cell.angle_gamma   90.00
#
_symmetry.space_group_name_H-M   'P 1'
#
loop_
_entity.id
_entity.type
_entity.pdbx_description
1 polymer ?
#
loop_
_entity_poly.entity_id
_entity_poly.type
_entity_poly.pdbx_seq_one_letter_code
_entity_poly.pdbx_strand_id
1 'polypeptide(L)'
;MQHYINLSPASPVQGAALCQTAYNSRHDFQMSSLIRSLSSELGVAPQETAMNIKAVRHLIGRLAERIRIPALLIDDFLKLGPLFNSYQIKKVQAPTPAIVPPADGLRNLNSILKRILQPGDPRLEDMQRYLARLDGPLKLEDAIRSMYDEDNGQVLVHSEIQVLEEFHRNQRSFFGSDRYIACSKLACLCCKFYFRHHPGKFEEPESHQKAYLNWRPIELPGGWKNEHWPHQRKALGMLSSELSTAVEKQIETQQQPAPWQPDSVTNTTETMSSASLGEVEADEVLGIDDGWSDDSASLAQIHKDESSDENDDSDSESDGGVGLDA
;
A
#
# COMPACT_ATOMS: atom_id res chain seq x y z
N MET A 1 7.00 44.65 -2.04
CA MET A 1 8.00 44.37 -0.98
C MET A 1 7.78 42.93 -0.54
N GLN A 2 8.50 41.98 -1.16
CA GLN A 2 8.41 40.55 -0.83
C GLN A 2 9.23 40.30 0.44
N HIS A 3 8.57 39.92 1.53
CA HIS A 3 9.23 39.41 2.71
C HIS A 3 9.64 37.96 2.44
N TYR A 4 10.90 37.75 2.06
CA TYR A 4 11.54 36.43 2.14
C TYR A 4 11.73 36.08 3.61
N ILE A 5 11.01 35.06 4.09
CA ILE A 5 11.31 34.44 5.38
C ILE A 5 12.56 33.59 5.15
N ASN A 6 13.72 34.09 5.56
CA ASN A 6 14.95 33.31 5.65
C ASN A 6 14.78 32.29 6.79
N LEU A 7 14.38 31.07 6.45
CA LEU A 7 14.49 29.93 7.36
C LEU A 7 15.95 29.48 7.37
N SER A 8 16.70 29.89 8.39
CA SER A 8 18.02 29.32 8.66
C SER A 8 17.87 27.82 8.94
N PRO A 9 18.74 26.94 8.42
CA PRO A 9 18.66 25.51 8.72
C PRO A 9 18.80 25.31 10.24
N ALA A 10 17.88 24.55 10.82
CA ALA A 10 17.91 24.20 12.23
C ALA A 10 19.20 23.41 12.53
N SER A 11 19.83 23.67 13.68
CA SER A 11 21.01 22.92 14.07
C SER A 11 20.67 21.43 14.28
N PRO A 12 21.61 20.49 14.08
CA PRO A 12 21.34 19.05 14.23
C PRO A 12 20.70 18.69 15.57
N VAL A 13 21.09 19.39 16.64
CA VAL A 13 20.55 19.24 18.01
C VAL A 13 19.10 19.69 18.09
N GLN A 14 18.73 20.80 17.43
CA GLN A 14 17.34 21.27 17.35
C GLN A 14 16.49 20.31 16.51
N GLY A 15 17.03 19.76 15.43
CA GLY A 15 16.35 18.77 14.60
C GLY A 15 16.02 17.49 15.38
N ALA A 16 16.97 16.96 16.16
CA ALA A 16 16.76 15.79 17.00
C ALA A 16 15.70 16.04 18.10
N ALA A 17 15.75 17.20 18.76
CA ALA A 17 14.76 17.57 19.76
C ALA A 17 13.33 17.64 19.18
N LEU A 18 13.17 18.21 17.99
CA LEU A 18 11.87 18.25 17.29
C LEU A 18 11.37 16.85 16.94
N CYS A 19 12.25 15.96 16.47
CA CYS A 19 11.88 14.57 16.21
C CYS A 19 11.44 13.86 17.51
N GLN A 20 12.11 14.13 18.64
CA GLN A 20 11.79 13.54 19.94
C GLN A 20 10.45 14.04 20.47
N THR A 21 10.18 15.34 20.35
CA THR A 21 8.87 15.89 20.68
C THR A 21 7.78 15.25 19.82
N ALA A 22 7.97 15.17 18.50
CA ALA A 22 7.02 14.51 17.60
C ALA A 22 6.79 13.03 17.97
N TYR A 23 7.86 12.30 18.31
CA TYR A 23 7.79 10.91 18.73
C TYR A 23 7.00 10.71 20.02
N ASN A 24 7.22 11.56 21.03
CA ASN A 24 6.52 11.48 22.31
C ASN A 24 5.05 11.88 22.17
N SER A 25 4.77 12.93 21.39
CA SER A 25 3.41 13.47 21.21
C SER A 25 2.51 12.57 20.37
N ARG A 26 3.02 11.50 19.75
CA ARG A 26 2.22 10.60 18.88
C ARG A 26 1.12 9.84 19.63
N HIS A 27 1.32 9.59 20.92
CA HIS A 27 0.34 8.93 21.80
C HIS A 27 -0.30 9.91 22.79
N ASP A 28 -0.07 11.22 22.62
CA ASP A 28 -0.70 12.21 23.47
C ASP A 28 -2.22 12.13 23.31
N PHE A 29 -2.93 12.17 24.44
CA PHE A 29 -4.38 12.21 24.48
C PHE A 29 -4.94 13.37 23.65
N GLN A 30 -4.26 14.52 23.63
CA GLN A 30 -4.66 15.66 22.81
C GLN A 30 -4.56 15.37 21.32
N MET A 31 -3.51 14.65 20.90
CA MET A 31 -3.31 14.28 19.49
C MET A 31 -4.31 13.18 19.07
N SER A 32 -4.59 12.24 19.97
CA SER A 32 -5.63 11.20 19.77
C SER A 32 -7.05 11.79 19.73
N SER A 33 -7.33 12.75 20.62
CA SER A 33 -8.59 13.49 20.67
C SER A 33 -8.79 14.35 19.42
N LEU A 34 -7.74 15.06 19.00
CA LEU A 34 -7.71 15.80 17.74
C LEU A 34 -8.01 14.86 16.58
N ILE A 35 -7.35 13.71 16.45
CA ILE A 35 -7.62 12.75 15.37
C ILE A 35 -9.07 12.23 15.40
N ARG A 36 -9.62 11.95 16.58
CA ARG A 36 -10.98 11.43 16.75
C ARG A 36 -12.04 12.49 16.43
N SER A 37 -11.91 13.70 16.97
CA SER A 37 -12.83 14.81 16.70
C SER A 37 -12.77 15.25 15.24
N LEU A 38 -11.56 15.25 14.66
CA LEU A 38 -11.35 15.51 13.24
C LEU A 38 -11.95 14.42 12.35
N SER A 39 -11.94 13.15 12.73
CA SER A 39 -12.54 12.10 11.90
C SER A 39 -14.06 12.24 11.81
N SER A 40 -14.72 12.75 12.87
CA SER A 40 -16.15 13.08 12.84
C SER A 40 -16.44 14.44 12.16
N GLU A 41 -15.57 15.44 12.31
CA GLU A 41 -15.81 16.80 11.79
C GLU A 41 -15.26 17.04 10.38
N LEU A 42 -14.25 16.30 9.90
CA LEU A 42 -13.72 16.41 8.53
C LEU A 42 -14.73 16.01 7.46
N GLY A 43 -15.74 15.20 7.81
CA GLY A 43 -16.83 14.91 6.89
C GLY A 43 -17.67 16.15 6.55
N VAL A 44 -17.60 17.19 7.39
CA VAL A 44 -18.39 18.43 7.28
C VAL A 44 -17.49 19.66 7.06
N ALA A 45 -16.19 19.56 7.30
CA ALA A 45 -15.23 20.65 7.15
C ALA A 45 -14.96 21.00 5.67
N PRO A 46 -14.59 22.26 5.36
CA PRO A 46 -14.08 22.62 4.04
C PRO A 46 -12.89 21.75 3.64
N GLN A 47 -12.88 21.31 2.39
CA GLN A 47 -11.88 20.38 1.85
C GLN A 47 -10.42 20.84 2.10
N GLU A 48 -10.15 22.14 2.00
CA GLU A 48 -8.83 22.71 2.22
C GLU A 48 -8.33 22.53 3.68
N THR A 49 -9.20 22.77 4.65
CA THR A 49 -8.90 22.56 6.08
C THR A 49 -8.61 21.09 6.36
N ALA A 50 -9.43 20.20 5.79
CA ALA A 50 -9.23 18.75 5.90
C ALA A 50 -7.87 18.31 5.34
N MET A 51 -7.46 18.86 4.19
CA MET A 51 -6.17 18.58 3.57
C MET A 51 -4.99 19.09 4.40
N ASN A 52 -5.06 20.33 4.90
CA ASN A 52 -3.99 20.94 5.70
C ASN A 52 -3.73 20.17 6.99
N ILE A 53 -4.80 19.72 7.65
CA ILE A 53 -4.69 18.94 8.89
C ILE A 53 -4.09 17.55 8.61
N LYS A 54 -4.52 16.90 7.52
CA LYS A 54 -3.89 15.64 7.07
C LYS A 54 -2.40 15.82 6.79
N ALA A 55 -2.02 16.94 6.17
CA ALA A 55 -0.61 17.27 5.90
C ALA A 55 0.20 17.48 7.18
N VAL A 56 -0.32 18.23 8.16
CA VAL A 56 0.35 18.42 9.46
C VAL A 56 0.55 17.08 10.17
N ARG A 57 -0.48 16.23 10.24
CA ARG A 57 -0.38 14.89 10.83
C ARG A 57 0.69 14.05 10.14
N HIS A 58 0.70 14.06 8.81
CA HIS A 58 1.71 13.35 8.02
C HIS A 58 3.12 13.82 8.35
N LEU A 59 3.35 15.14 8.42
CA LEU A 59 4.65 15.72 8.77
C LEU A 59 5.11 15.35 10.18
N ILE A 60 4.22 15.41 11.18
CA ILE A 60 4.53 14.98 12.55
C ILE A 60 4.92 13.50 12.56
N GLY A 61 4.19 12.65 11.83
CA GLY A 61 4.53 11.24 11.65
C GLY A 61 5.93 11.05 11.08
N ARG A 62 6.28 11.79 10.01
CA ARG A 62 7.61 11.74 9.39
C ARG A 62 8.74 12.14 10.32
N LEU A 63 8.52 13.12 11.19
CA LEU A 63 9.51 13.53 12.19
C LEU A 63 9.68 12.45 13.26
N ALA A 64 8.57 11.89 13.76
CA ALA A 64 8.60 10.80 14.75
C ALA A 64 9.32 9.54 14.22
N GLU A 65 9.20 9.24 12.92
CA GLU A 65 9.86 8.11 12.29
C GLU A 65 11.38 8.14 12.36
N ARG A 66 11.98 9.35 12.42
CA ARG A 66 13.44 9.50 12.55
C ARG A 66 13.99 8.92 13.85
N ILE A 67 13.14 8.69 14.85
CA ILE A 67 13.49 8.03 16.11
C ILE A 67 12.96 6.60 16.15
N ARG A 68 11.69 6.42 15.74
CA ARG A 68 11.04 5.10 15.78
C ARG A 68 11.76 4.07 14.91
N ILE A 69 12.11 4.42 13.67
CA ILE A 69 12.69 3.46 12.72
C ILE A 69 14.05 2.96 13.20
N PRO A 70 15.03 3.82 13.59
CA PRO A 70 16.29 3.32 14.14
C PRO A 70 16.12 2.45 15.38
N ALA A 71 15.22 2.83 16.31
CA ALA A 71 14.96 2.04 17.51
C ALA A 71 14.42 0.64 17.17
N LEU A 72 13.46 0.55 16.25
CA LEU A 72 12.92 -0.73 15.77
C LEU A 72 13.96 -1.54 15.01
N LEU A 73 14.77 -0.91 14.16
CA LEU A 73 15.82 -1.60 13.43
C LEU A 73 16.85 -2.24 14.37
N ILE A 74 17.21 -1.56 15.46
CA ILE A 74 18.12 -2.12 16.47
C ILE A 74 17.45 -3.29 17.18
N ASP A 75 16.20 -3.14 17.63
CA ASP A 75 15.45 -4.19 18.31
C ASP A 75 15.24 -5.43 17.41
N ASP A 76 14.84 -5.22 16.16
CA ASP A 76 14.69 -6.26 15.14
C ASP A 76 16.02 -6.94 14.83
N PHE A 77 17.12 -6.17 14.71
CA PHE A 77 18.46 -6.74 14.51
C PHE A 77 18.87 -7.64 15.68
N LEU A 78 18.57 -7.25 16.92
CA LEU A 78 18.86 -8.08 18.10
C LEU A 78 18.04 -9.37 18.11
N LYS A 79 16.80 -9.34 17.62
CA LYS A 79 15.91 -10.52 17.53
C LYS A 79 16.24 -11.44 16.35
N LEU A 80 16.63 -10.85 15.22
CA LEU A 80 16.82 -11.54 13.93
C LEU A 80 18.30 -11.67 13.54
N GLY A 81 19.22 -11.39 14.46
CA GLY A 81 20.67 -11.36 14.23
C GLY A 81 21.24 -12.49 13.35
N PRO A 82 20.82 -13.77 13.51
CA PRO A 82 21.25 -14.85 12.63
C PRO A 82 20.93 -14.64 11.13
N LEU A 83 19.79 -14.02 10.80
CA LEU A 83 19.40 -13.74 9.41
C LEU A 83 20.28 -12.68 8.75
N PHE A 84 20.86 -11.77 9.54
CA PHE A 84 21.73 -10.70 9.05
C PHE A 84 23.22 -11.09 8.98
N ASN A 85 23.62 -12.15 9.67
CA ASN A 85 25.02 -12.59 9.70
C ASN A 85 25.38 -13.58 8.58
N SER A 86 24.41 -14.33 8.06
CA SER A 86 24.65 -15.30 6.99
C SER A 86 23.54 -15.25 5.94
N TYR A 87 23.64 -14.30 5.00
CA TYR A 87 22.71 -14.18 3.88
C TYR A 87 23.46 -14.18 2.55
N GLN A 88 22.74 -14.55 1.49
CA GLN A 88 23.19 -14.41 0.12
C GLN A 88 22.18 -13.59 -0.65
N ILE A 89 22.65 -12.54 -1.30
CA ILE A 89 21.82 -11.77 -2.23
C ILE A 89 21.75 -12.54 -3.54
N LYS A 90 20.54 -12.84 -3.99
CA LYS A 90 20.28 -13.45 -5.30
C LYS A 90 19.37 -12.56 -6.11
N LYS A 91 19.76 -12.30 -7.36
CA LYS A 91 18.90 -11.63 -8.31
C LYS A 91 17.84 -12.61 -8.82
N VAL A 92 16.58 -12.26 -8.65
CA VAL A 92 15.46 -12.89 -9.37
C VAL A 92 15.35 -12.19 -10.72
N GLN A 93 15.33 -12.95 -11.81
CA GLN A 93 15.16 -12.36 -13.14
C GLN A 93 13.71 -11.92 -13.31
N ALA A 94 13.52 -10.71 -13.85
CA ALA A 94 12.19 -10.21 -14.15
C ALA A 94 11.53 -11.13 -15.20
N PRO A 95 10.41 -11.79 -14.87
CA PRO A 95 9.73 -12.69 -15.78
C PRO A 95 8.98 -11.89 -16.85
N THR A 96 8.73 -12.52 -17.99
CA THR A 96 7.90 -11.91 -19.05
C THR A 96 6.47 -11.70 -18.53
N PRO A 97 5.92 -10.49 -18.63
CA PRO A 97 4.52 -10.23 -18.28
C PRO A 97 3.56 -10.93 -19.25
N ALA A 98 2.43 -11.43 -18.74
CA ALA A 98 1.41 -12.05 -19.58
C ALA A 98 0.81 -11.07 -20.61
N ILE A 99 0.61 -11.57 -21.82
CA ILE A 99 0.05 -10.81 -22.94
C ILE A 99 -1.42 -10.48 -22.68
N VAL A 100 -1.81 -9.25 -23.00
CA VAL A 100 -3.20 -8.79 -22.91
C VAL A 100 -4.03 -9.46 -24.01
N PRO A 101 -5.17 -10.11 -23.69
CA PRO A 101 -6.03 -10.70 -24.71
C PRO A 101 -6.60 -9.65 -25.68
N PRO A 102 -6.71 -9.96 -26.98
CA PRO A 102 -7.21 -9.04 -27.99
C PRO A 102 -8.61 -8.50 -27.67
N ALA A 103 -8.83 -7.23 -28.00
CA ALA A 103 -10.10 -6.68 -28.52
C ALA A 103 -11.33 -7.61 -28.52
N ASP A 104 -12.25 -7.56 -27.54
CA ASP A 104 -13.60 -8.14 -27.72
C ASP A 104 -14.69 -7.09 -27.54
N GLY A 105 -15.86 -7.33 -28.14
CA GLY A 105 -17.00 -6.39 -28.12
C GLY A 105 -17.66 -6.23 -26.74
N LEU A 106 -17.17 -6.94 -25.71
CA LEU A 106 -17.74 -7.02 -24.37
C LEU A 106 -17.03 -6.11 -23.35
N ARG A 107 -16.30 -5.10 -23.84
CA ARG A 107 -15.49 -4.16 -23.03
C ARG A 107 -16.19 -2.84 -22.70
N ASN A 108 -17.44 -2.69 -23.13
CA ASN A 108 -18.27 -1.57 -22.72
C ASN A 108 -18.71 -1.71 -21.25
N LEU A 109 -19.05 -0.60 -20.62
CA LEU A 109 -19.42 -0.56 -19.19
C LEU A 109 -20.60 -1.50 -18.87
N ASN A 110 -21.57 -1.58 -19.77
CA ASN A 110 -22.73 -2.45 -19.61
C ASN A 110 -22.34 -3.95 -19.59
N SER A 111 -21.45 -4.36 -20.49
CA SER A 111 -20.98 -5.75 -20.57
C SER A 111 -20.05 -6.11 -19.41
N ILE A 112 -19.28 -5.14 -18.88
CA ILE A 112 -18.53 -5.31 -17.64
C ILE A 112 -19.49 -5.49 -16.46
N LEU A 113 -20.47 -4.61 -16.30
CA LEU A 113 -21.45 -4.67 -15.21
C LEU A 113 -22.23 -6.00 -15.21
N LYS A 114 -22.65 -6.50 -16.37
CA LYS A 114 -23.33 -7.79 -16.50
C LYS A 114 -22.46 -9.00 -16.11
N ARG A 115 -21.13 -8.87 -16.10
CA ARG A 115 -20.20 -9.92 -15.65
C ARG A 115 -19.92 -9.82 -14.16
N ILE A 116 -20.02 -8.61 -13.59
CA ILE A 116 -19.91 -8.36 -12.16
C ILE A 116 -21.17 -8.91 -11.46
N LEU A 117 -22.35 -8.56 -12.00
CA LEU A 117 -23.64 -8.97 -11.43
C LEU A 117 -24.07 -10.37 -11.88
N GLN A 118 -24.89 -11.01 -11.07
CA GLN A 118 -25.53 -12.27 -11.45
C GLN A 118 -26.58 -12.05 -12.55
N PRO A 119 -26.84 -13.05 -13.42
CA PRO A 119 -27.92 -12.96 -14.39
C PRO A 119 -29.28 -12.70 -13.73
N GLY A 120 -29.97 -11.64 -14.13
CA GLY A 120 -31.28 -11.27 -13.58
C GLY A 120 -31.23 -10.45 -12.29
N ASP A 121 -30.07 -9.91 -11.91
CA ASP A 121 -29.96 -9.04 -10.75
C ASP A 121 -30.89 -7.81 -10.88
N PRO A 122 -31.80 -7.57 -9.91
CA PRO A 122 -32.76 -6.46 -9.98
C PRO A 122 -32.09 -5.08 -9.96
N ARG A 123 -30.85 -4.98 -9.47
CA ARG A 123 -30.10 -3.71 -9.37
C ARG A 123 -29.47 -3.28 -10.69
N LEU A 124 -29.49 -4.15 -11.71
CA LEU A 124 -28.81 -3.93 -12.98
C LEU A 124 -29.20 -2.59 -13.63
N GLU A 125 -30.49 -2.26 -13.70
CA GLU A 125 -30.95 -1.02 -14.33
C GLU A 125 -30.50 0.24 -13.58
N ASP A 126 -30.52 0.20 -12.25
CA ASP A 126 -30.09 1.32 -11.41
C ASP A 126 -28.58 1.54 -11.53
N MET A 127 -27.79 0.46 -11.49
CA MET A 127 -26.34 0.51 -11.66
C MET A 127 -25.94 0.98 -13.06
N GLN A 128 -26.68 0.56 -14.11
CA GLN A 128 -26.47 1.06 -15.47
C GLN A 128 -26.71 2.57 -15.57
N ARG A 129 -27.79 3.08 -14.96
CA ARG A 129 -28.08 4.52 -14.93
C ARG A 129 -26.99 5.30 -14.20
N TYR A 130 -26.50 4.78 -13.07
CA TYR A 130 -25.40 5.40 -12.34
C TYR A 130 -24.10 5.44 -13.14
N LEU A 131 -23.71 4.32 -13.77
CA LEU A 131 -22.50 4.26 -14.60
C LEU A 131 -22.60 5.19 -15.81
N ALA A 132 -23.75 5.29 -16.48
CA ALA A 132 -23.94 6.22 -17.60
C ALA A 132 -23.78 7.69 -17.15
N ARG A 133 -24.20 8.03 -15.93
CA ARG A 133 -23.99 9.36 -15.35
C ARG A 133 -22.50 9.63 -15.08
N LEU A 134 -21.74 8.63 -14.65
CA LEU A 134 -20.30 8.75 -14.41
C LEU A 134 -19.48 8.81 -15.70
N ASP A 135 -19.88 8.05 -16.73
CA ASP A 135 -19.15 7.95 -17.99
C ASP A 135 -19.09 9.27 -18.74
N GLY A 136 -20.15 10.09 -18.71
CA GLY A 136 -20.18 11.40 -19.37
C GLY A 136 -18.97 12.29 -19.02
N PRO A 137 -18.74 12.64 -17.75
CA PRO A 137 -17.60 13.47 -17.34
C PRO A 137 -16.26 12.72 -17.31
N LEU A 138 -16.26 11.42 -17.00
CA LEU A 138 -15.01 10.66 -16.77
C LEU A 138 -14.51 9.91 -18.01
N LYS A 139 -15.34 9.77 -19.04
CA LYS A 139 -15.07 9.00 -20.27
C LYS A 139 -14.49 7.61 -19.96
N LEU A 140 -15.14 6.90 -19.04
CA LEU A 140 -14.65 5.62 -18.52
C LEU A 140 -14.58 4.57 -19.63
N GLU A 141 -15.56 4.53 -20.53
CA GLU A 141 -15.56 3.55 -21.62
C GLU A 141 -14.41 3.79 -22.61
N ASP A 142 -14.11 5.06 -22.94
CA ASP A 142 -12.96 5.42 -23.78
C ASP A 142 -11.64 5.10 -23.06
N ALA A 143 -11.56 5.37 -21.75
CA ALA A 143 -10.41 5.00 -20.93
C ALA A 143 -10.20 3.47 -20.95
N ILE A 144 -11.27 2.68 -20.85
CA ILE A 144 -11.20 1.22 -20.93
C ILE A 144 -10.73 0.75 -22.30
N ARG A 145 -11.22 1.36 -23.39
CA ARG A 145 -10.81 1.02 -24.75
C ARG A 145 -9.33 1.33 -24.98
N SER A 146 -8.87 2.53 -24.59
CA SER A 146 -7.48 2.93 -24.77
C SER A 146 -6.48 2.07 -24.01
N MET A 147 -6.87 1.39 -22.92
CA MET A 147 -6.01 0.39 -22.26
C MET A 147 -5.59 -0.78 -23.17
N TYR A 148 -6.27 -1.00 -24.28
CA TYR A 148 -6.01 -2.10 -25.20
C TYR A 148 -5.39 -1.67 -26.54
N ASP A 149 -5.27 -0.37 -26.82
CA ASP A 149 -4.86 0.16 -28.13
C ASP A 149 -3.32 0.18 -28.36
N GLU A 150 -2.57 -0.62 -27.60
CA GLU A 150 -1.10 -0.73 -27.57
C GLU A 150 -0.33 0.52 -27.09
N ASP A 151 0.69 0.25 -26.26
CA ASP A 151 1.70 1.16 -25.68
C ASP A 151 1.27 2.18 -24.61
N ASN A 152 0.22 1.90 -23.83
CA ASN A 152 -0.12 2.67 -22.62
C ASN A 152 0.86 2.48 -21.42
N GLY A 153 2.12 2.13 -21.69
CA GLY A 153 3.20 1.96 -20.72
C GLY A 153 3.72 0.52 -20.61
N GLN A 154 4.91 0.37 -20.01
CA GLN A 154 5.52 -0.93 -19.74
C GLN A 154 4.62 -1.74 -18.79
N VAL A 155 3.93 -2.74 -19.34
CA VAL A 155 3.32 -3.81 -18.55
C VAL A 155 4.41 -4.51 -17.76
N LEU A 156 4.12 -4.84 -16.51
CA LEU A 156 5.14 -5.41 -15.63
C LEU A 156 4.57 -6.38 -14.61
N VAL A 157 5.39 -7.38 -14.27
CA VAL A 157 5.15 -8.26 -13.13
C VAL A 157 5.76 -7.59 -11.92
N HIS A 158 4.93 -7.30 -10.92
CA HIS A 158 5.36 -6.68 -9.67
C HIS A 158 6.33 -7.60 -8.90
N SER A 159 7.29 -7.03 -8.17
CA SER A 159 8.33 -7.78 -7.46
C SER A 159 7.78 -8.79 -6.47
N GLU A 160 6.66 -8.49 -5.82
CA GLU A 160 5.95 -9.37 -4.89
C GLU A 160 5.63 -10.71 -5.58
N ILE A 161 5.11 -10.64 -6.81
CA ILE A 161 4.76 -11.81 -7.63
C ILE A 161 6.01 -12.52 -8.14
N GLN A 162 7.04 -11.77 -8.52
CA GLN A 162 8.30 -12.35 -9.01
C GLN A 162 8.93 -13.25 -7.95
N VAL A 163 9.05 -12.77 -6.70
CA VAL A 163 9.62 -13.54 -5.59
C VAL A 163 8.72 -14.71 -5.21
N LEU A 164 7.40 -14.48 -5.14
CA LEU A 164 6.43 -15.54 -4.85
C LEU A 164 6.52 -16.71 -5.83
N GLU A 165 6.59 -16.42 -7.13
CA GLU A 165 6.65 -17.45 -8.17
C GLU A 165 8.03 -18.12 -8.22
N GLU A 166 9.12 -17.37 -7.99
CA GLU A 166 10.46 -17.94 -7.83
C GLU A 166 10.50 -18.95 -6.68
N PHE A 167 9.86 -18.63 -5.55
CA PHE A 167 9.78 -19.55 -4.41
C PHE A 167 8.90 -20.76 -4.70
N HIS A 168 7.73 -20.55 -5.32
CA HIS A 168 6.79 -21.62 -5.58
C HIS A 168 7.32 -22.62 -6.62
N ARG A 169 7.72 -22.12 -7.80
CA ARG A 169 8.07 -22.96 -8.95
C ARG A 169 9.38 -23.70 -8.73
N ASN A 170 10.33 -23.08 -8.04
CA ASN A 170 11.62 -23.71 -7.72
C ASN A 170 11.63 -24.42 -6.37
N GLN A 171 10.46 -24.57 -5.71
CA GLN A 171 10.31 -25.27 -4.43
C GLN A 171 11.31 -24.80 -3.35
N ARG A 172 11.51 -23.48 -3.27
CA ARG A 172 12.42 -22.87 -2.29
C ARG A 172 11.85 -23.08 -0.88
N SER A 173 12.74 -23.37 0.07
CA SER A 173 12.38 -23.50 1.49
C SER A 173 12.30 -22.13 2.15
N PHE A 174 11.30 -21.96 3.01
CA PHE A 174 11.21 -20.84 3.92
C PHE A 174 11.96 -21.12 5.22
N PHE A 175 12.27 -20.06 5.97
CA PHE A 175 12.77 -20.20 7.33
C PHE A 175 11.65 -20.68 8.24
N GLY A 176 11.80 -21.89 8.81
CA GLY A 176 10.73 -22.52 9.60
C GLY A 176 9.47 -22.77 8.78
N SER A 177 8.30 -22.38 9.31
CA SER A 177 7.00 -22.49 8.65
C SER A 177 6.47 -21.16 8.13
N ASP A 178 7.26 -20.08 8.21
CA ASP A 178 6.83 -18.74 7.88
C ASP A 178 6.98 -18.47 6.37
N ARG A 179 5.84 -18.41 5.66
CA ARG A 179 5.80 -18.18 4.20
C ARG A 179 5.67 -16.69 3.85
N TYR A 180 6.20 -15.83 4.72
CA TYR A 180 6.25 -14.40 4.51
C TYR A 180 7.26 -13.98 3.44
N ILE A 181 6.84 -13.04 2.58
CA ILE A 181 7.69 -12.40 1.58
C ILE A 181 7.67 -10.89 1.86
N ALA A 182 8.79 -10.38 2.38
CA ALA A 182 8.96 -8.96 2.61
C ALA A 182 9.18 -8.20 1.30
N CYS A 183 8.58 -7.03 1.16
CA CYS A 183 8.81 -6.10 0.06
C CYS A 183 9.06 -4.69 0.62
N SER A 184 9.77 -3.84 -0.13
CA SER A 184 10.13 -2.48 0.32
C SER A 184 8.94 -1.52 0.44
N LYS A 185 7.78 -1.91 -0.11
CA LYS A 185 6.50 -1.20 -0.05
C LYS A 185 5.38 -2.20 0.21
N LEU A 186 4.24 -1.72 0.70
CA LEU A 186 3.02 -2.52 0.74
C LEU A 186 2.65 -3.04 -0.64
N ALA A 187 2.01 -4.20 -0.68
CA ALA A 187 1.58 -4.79 -1.92
C ALA A 187 0.48 -3.97 -2.59
N CYS A 188 0.42 -3.99 -3.91
CA CYS A 188 -0.76 -3.49 -4.60
C CYS A 188 -1.98 -4.40 -4.40
N LEU A 189 -3.17 -3.90 -4.72
CA LEU A 189 -4.42 -4.64 -4.55
C LEU A 189 -4.41 -5.97 -5.32
N CYS A 190 -3.88 -5.95 -6.55
CA CYS A 190 -3.75 -7.16 -7.37
C CYS A 190 -2.74 -8.16 -6.77
N CYS A 191 -1.61 -7.68 -6.25
CA CYS A 191 -0.63 -8.54 -5.57
C CYS A 191 -1.22 -9.20 -4.33
N LYS A 192 -1.94 -8.44 -3.49
CA LYS A 192 -2.62 -8.97 -2.30
C LYS A 192 -3.57 -10.12 -2.64
N PHE A 193 -4.50 -9.91 -3.58
CA PHE A 193 -5.44 -10.95 -3.99
C PHE A 193 -4.76 -12.12 -4.68
N TYR A 194 -3.69 -11.88 -5.45
CA TYR A 194 -2.93 -12.96 -6.05
C TYR A 194 -2.32 -13.86 -4.97
N PHE A 195 -1.65 -13.28 -3.95
CA PHE A 195 -1.09 -14.02 -2.81
C PHE A 195 -2.16 -14.88 -2.12
N ARG A 196 -3.31 -14.27 -1.79
CA ARG A 196 -4.45 -14.94 -1.13
C ARG A 196 -4.90 -16.21 -1.84
N HIS A 197 -4.98 -16.16 -3.18
CA HIS A 197 -5.53 -17.26 -3.99
C HIS A 197 -4.46 -18.14 -4.64
N HIS A 198 -3.19 -17.84 -4.40
CA HIS A 198 -2.09 -18.60 -4.98
C HIS A 198 -1.96 -19.99 -4.33
N PRO A 199 -1.73 -21.08 -5.10
CA PRO A 199 -1.64 -22.45 -4.57
C PRO A 199 -0.54 -22.66 -3.53
N GLY A 200 0.50 -21.82 -3.54
CA GLY A 200 1.61 -21.92 -2.60
C GLY A 200 1.30 -21.50 -1.16
N LYS A 201 0.09 -20.99 -0.87
CA LYS A 201 -0.36 -20.60 0.49
C LYS A 201 0.66 -19.73 1.22
N PHE A 202 1.05 -18.62 0.58
CA PHE A 202 1.94 -17.64 1.18
C PHE A 202 1.19 -16.79 2.19
N GLU A 203 1.91 -16.16 3.13
CA GLU A 203 1.30 -15.16 4.01
C GLU A 203 0.84 -13.97 3.17
N GLU A 204 -0.40 -13.54 3.38
CA GLU A 204 -0.97 -12.43 2.62
C GLU A 204 -0.28 -11.12 3.00
N PRO A 205 0.26 -10.36 2.03
CA PRO A 205 0.92 -9.11 2.33
C PRO A 205 -0.11 -8.03 2.66
N GLU A 206 0.29 -7.14 3.58
CA GLU A 206 -0.38 -5.85 3.74
C GLU A 206 -0.38 -5.06 2.42
N SER A 207 -1.39 -4.21 2.23
CA SER A 207 -1.61 -3.56 0.94
C SER A 207 -2.09 -2.12 1.07
N HIS A 208 -1.51 -1.25 0.24
CA HIS A 208 -1.92 0.14 0.08
C HIS A 208 -3.23 0.31 -0.74
N GLN A 209 -3.94 -0.78 -1.06
CA GLN A 209 -5.26 -0.79 -1.71
C GLN A 209 -5.36 -0.16 -3.12
N LYS A 210 -4.24 0.11 -3.80
CA LYS A 210 -4.28 0.67 -5.17
C LYS A 210 -4.21 -0.44 -6.20
N ALA A 211 -5.04 -0.34 -7.23
CA ALA A 211 -4.97 -1.18 -8.42
C ALA A 211 -4.10 -0.50 -9.49
N TYR A 212 -3.08 -1.20 -9.98
CA TYR A 212 -2.21 -0.72 -11.06
C TYR A 212 -2.65 -1.34 -12.39
N LEU A 213 -2.97 -0.50 -13.37
CA LEU A 213 -3.49 -0.95 -14.68
C LEU A 213 -2.43 -1.68 -15.53
N ASN A 214 -1.15 -1.40 -15.29
CA ASN A 214 0.00 -2.06 -15.92
C ASN A 214 0.42 -3.36 -15.22
N TRP A 215 -0.24 -3.75 -14.11
CA TRP A 215 0.02 -5.01 -13.42
C TRP A 215 -0.34 -6.20 -14.29
N ARG A 216 0.55 -7.19 -14.37
CA ARG A 216 0.29 -8.46 -15.06
C ARG A 216 0.82 -9.66 -14.26
N PRO A 217 0.20 -10.84 -14.39
CA PRO A 217 0.80 -12.09 -13.93
C PRO A 217 1.96 -12.50 -14.84
N ILE A 218 2.74 -13.49 -14.41
CA ILE A 218 3.80 -14.08 -15.24
C ILE A 218 3.21 -14.76 -16.47
N GLU A 219 3.81 -14.53 -17.64
CA GLU A 219 3.47 -15.26 -18.86
C GLU A 219 3.75 -16.76 -18.69
N LEU A 220 2.81 -17.58 -19.16
CA LEU A 220 2.98 -19.03 -19.23
C LEU A 220 3.17 -19.46 -20.69
N PRO A 221 4.41 -19.77 -21.10
CA PRO A 221 4.68 -20.27 -22.45
C PRO A 221 3.84 -21.50 -22.76
N GLY A 222 3.21 -21.51 -23.95
CA GLY A 222 2.29 -22.56 -24.36
C GLY A 222 0.88 -22.46 -23.75
N GLY A 223 0.61 -21.42 -22.95
CA GLY A 223 -0.70 -21.10 -22.41
C GLY A 223 -1.30 -22.28 -21.65
N TRP A 224 -2.44 -22.78 -22.14
CA TRP A 224 -3.20 -23.86 -21.49
C TRP A 224 -2.47 -25.21 -21.40
N LYS A 225 -1.39 -25.40 -22.17
CA LYS A 225 -0.54 -26.59 -22.10
C LYS A 225 0.49 -26.52 -20.98
N ASN A 226 0.70 -25.35 -20.38
CA ASN A 226 1.64 -25.17 -19.28
C ASN A 226 1.10 -25.81 -17.99
N GLU A 227 1.95 -26.50 -17.22
CA GLU A 227 1.54 -27.17 -15.98
C GLU A 227 1.01 -26.21 -14.91
N HIS A 228 1.45 -24.96 -14.91
CA HIS A 228 0.99 -23.94 -13.96
C HIS A 228 -0.30 -23.26 -14.40
N TRP A 229 -0.79 -23.51 -15.62
CA TRP A 229 -1.98 -22.86 -16.16
C TRP A 229 -3.24 -23.04 -15.30
N PRO A 230 -3.59 -24.26 -14.82
CA PRO A 230 -4.79 -24.43 -14.00
C PRO A 230 -4.74 -23.59 -12.72
N HIS A 231 -3.56 -23.48 -12.11
CA HIS A 231 -3.36 -22.71 -10.89
C HIS A 231 -3.44 -21.21 -11.15
N GLN A 232 -2.73 -20.71 -12.16
CA GLN A 232 -2.76 -19.28 -12.49
C GLN A 232 -4.16 -18.85 -12.93
N ARG A 233 -4.84 -19.67 -13.75
CA ARG A 233 -6.24 -19.41 -14.15
C ARG A 233 -7.17 -19.34 -12.95
N LYS A 234 -7.02 -20.25 -11.99
CA LYS A 234 -7.83 -20.24 -10.76
C LYS A 234 -7.56 -18.97 -9.93
N ALA A 235 -6.30 -18.64 -9.70
CA ALA A 235 -5.92 -17.45 -8.92
C ALA A 235 -6.44 -16.16 -9.57
N LEU A 236 -6.28 -16.01 -10.89
CA LEU A 236 -6.80 -14.86 -11.64
C LEU A 236 -8.33 -14.80 -11.67
N GLY A 237 -9.01 -15.95 -11.74
CA GLY A 237 -10.48 -16.01 -11.64
C GLY A 237 -10.99 -15.53 -10.28
N MET A 238 -10.34 -15.97 -9.19
CA MET A 238 -10.69 -15.51 -7.84
C MET A 238 -10.36 -14.04 -7.63
N LEU A 239 -9.18 -13.58 -8.07
CA LEU A 239 -8.81 -12.17 -8.06
C LEU A 239 -9.81 -11.30 -8.83
N SER A 240 -10.25 -11.76 -10.01
CA SER A 240 -11.28 -11.06 -10.78
C SER A 240 -12.61 -10.99 -10.03
N SER A 241 -12.97 -12.02 -9.26
CA SER A 241 -14.18 -12.00 -8.42
C SER A 241 -14.06 -10.97 -7.30
N GLU A 242 -12.91 -10.92 -6.61
CA GLU A 242 -12.66 -9.94 -5.54
C GLU A 242 -12.72 -8.50 -6.07
N LEU A 243 -12.11 -8.24 -7.23
CA LEU A 243 -12.20 -6.93 -7.89
C LEU A 243 -13.64 -6.60 -8.31
N SER A 244 -14.39 -7.56 -8.85
CA SER A 244 -15.81 -7.38 -9.19
C SER A 244 -16.63 -6.98 -7.96
N THR A 245 -16.45 -7.67 -6.83
CA THR A 245 -17.13 -7.34 -5.56
C THR A 245 -16.75 -5.96 -5.04
N ALA A 246 -15.47 -5.56 -5.16
CA ALA A 246 -15.03 -4.23 -4.77
C ALA A 246 -15.68 -3.13 -5.64
N VAL A 247 -15.74 -3.34 -6.96
CA VAL A 247 -16.39 -2.41 -7.90
C VAL A 247 -17.90 -2.35 -7.66
N GLU A 248 -18.55 -3.50 -7.44
CA GLU A 248 -19.96 -3.59 -7.09
C GLU A 248 -20.28 -2.74 -5.86
N LYS A 249 -19.55 -2.96 -4.75
CA LYS A 249 -19.71 -2.18 -3.52
C LYS A 249 -19.50 -0.68 -3.75
N GLN A 250 -18.52 -0.30 -4.57
CA GLN A 250 -18.26 1.10 -4.88
C GLN A 250 -19.43 1.75 -5.64
N ILE A 251 -20.02 1.02 -6.60
CA ILE A 251 -21.18 1.50 -7.37
C ILE A 251 -22.42 1.61 -6.47
N GLU A 252 -22.70 0.60 -5.65
CA GLU A 252 -23.86 0.58 -4.76
C GLU A 252 -23.86 1.74 -3.77
N THR A 253 -22.71 1.97 -3.15
CA THR A 253 -22.53 3.05 -2.18
C THR A 253 -22.33 4.42 -2.84
N GLN A 254 -22.31 4.47 -4.16
CA GLN A 254 -22.06 5.66 -4.97
C GLN A 254 -20.79 6.42 -4.56
N GLN A 255 -19.79 5.68 -4.07
CA GLN A 255 -18.54 6.27 -3.61
C GLN A 255 -17.81 6.94 -4.76
N GLN A 256 -17.44 8.20 -4.54
CA GLN A 256 -16.51 8.88 -5.44
C GLN A 256 -15.16 8.15 -5.43
N PRO A 257 -14.38 8.22 -6.53
CA PRO A 257 -13.03 7.71 -6.55
C PRO A 257 -12.26 8.20 -5.33
N ALA A 258 -11.58 7.29 -4.63
CA ALA A 258 -10.80 7.65 -3.47
C ALA A 258 -9.79 8.75 -3.85
N PRO A 259 -9.70 9.86 -3.09
CA PRO A 259 -8.70 10.88 -3.35
C PRO A 259 -7.31 10.25 -3.31
N TRP A 260 -6.39 10.77 -4.12
CA TRP A 260 -5.02 10.27 -4.20
C TRP A 260 -4.40 10.16 -2.80
N GLN A 261 -3.84 9.00 -2.49
CA GLN A 261 -3.07 8.73 -1.28
C GLN A 261 -1.64 8.33 -1.70
N PRO A 262 -0.59 8.70 -0.96
CA PRO A 262 0.76 8.21 -1.23
C PRO A 262 0.82 6.67 -1.09
N ASP A 263 1.68 6.02 -1.88
CA ASP A 263 1.93 4.56 -1.81
C ASP A 263 2.91 4.16 -0.69
N SER A 264 3.55 5.16 -0.09
CA SER A 264 4.51 5.00 0.99
C SER A 264 3.77 5.05 2.31
N VAL A 265 3.74 3.94 3.04
CA VAL A 265 3.45 3.96 4.47
C VAL A 265 4.61 4.65 5.13
N THR A 266 4.41 5.91 5.50
CA THR A 266 4.97 6.33 6.76
C THR A 266 4.17 5.53 7.79
N ASN A 267 4.78 4.56 8.47
CA ASN A 267 4.17 3.72 9.50
C ASN A 267 3.78 4.59 10.72
N THR A 268 2.96 5.63 10.52
CA THR A 268 1.98 6.06 11.49
C THR A 268 1.15 4.84 11.76
N THR A 269 1.38 4.25 12.92
CA THR A 269 0.64 3.14 13.52
C THR A 269 -0.70 2.94 12.80
N GLU A 270 -0.80 1.93 11.92
CA GLU A 270 -2.01 1.60 11.16
C GLU A 270 -3.14 1.08 12.06
N THR A 271 -3.02 1.19 13.38
CA THR A 271 -4.14 1.07 14.29
C THR A 271 -5.10 2.24 14.02
N MET A 272 -6.17 1.96 13.28
CA MET A 272 -7.36 2.82 13.02
C MET A 272 -7.43 3.62 11.69
N SER A 273 -7.04 3.05 10.55
CA SER A 273 -7.66 3.42 9.25
C SER A 273 -8.64 2.37 8.71
N SER A 274 -9.22 1.56 9.59
CA SER A 274 -10.43 0.77 9.27
C SER A 274 -11.71 1.62 9.18
N ALA A 275 -11.64 2.94 9.38
CA ALA A 275 -12.79 3.82 9.28
C ALA A 275 -13.01 4.35 7.86
N SER A 276 -13.41 3.45 6.95
CA SER A 276 -14.51 3.73 6.04
C SER A 276 -14.96 2.43 5.40
N LEU A 277 -16.13 1.93 5.82
CA LEU A 277 -17.32 1.72 4.98
C LEU A 277 -18.41 1.03 5.82
N GLY A 278 -19.20 1.87 6.50
CA GLY A 278 -20.62 1.72 6.84
C GLY A 278 -21.09 0.48 7.62
N GLU A 279 -21.53 0.67 8.86
CA GLU A 279 -22.96 0.69 9.22
C GLU A 279 -23.13 1.07 10.70
N VAL A 280 -24.07 1.97 10.96
CA VAL A 280 -24.60 2.29 12.27
C VAL A 280 -25.81 1.40 12.51
N GLU A 281 -25.74 0.43 13.42
CA GLU A 281 -26.91 -0.03 14.18
C GLU A 281 -26.49 -0.42 15.60
N ALA A 282 -27.45 -0.27 16.52
CA ALA A 282 -27.26 -0.04 17.93
C ALA A 282 -27.16 -1.32 18.78
N ASP A 283 -26.48 -1.15 19.91
CA ASP A 283 -26.70 -1.77 21.23
C ASP A 283 -26.63 -3.31 21.35
N GLU A 284 -25.58 -3.82 21.98
CA GLU A 284 -25.73 -4.63 23.19
C GLU A 284 -24.41 -4.72 23.99
N VAL A 285 -24.53 -4.44 25.28
CA VAL A 285 -23.52 -4.53 26.33
C VAL A 285 -23.07 -5.96 26.54
N LEU A 286 -21.77 -6.27 26.39
CA LEU A 286 -21.05 -7.24 27.22
C LEU A 286 -19.55 -6.88 27.23
N GLY A 287 -19.04 -6.49 28.40
CA GLY A 287 -17.63 -6.15 28.59
C GLY A 287 -16.72 -7.37 28.61
N ILE A 288 -15.47 -7.19 28.16
CA ILE A 288 -14.27 -7.97 28.53
C ILE A 288 -13.03 -7.07 28.28
N ASP A 289 -12.39 -6.68 29.38
CA ASP A 289 -10.94 -6.63 29.68
C ASP A 289 -9.96 -6.16 28.58
N ASP A 290 -9.49 -4.92 28.70
CA ASP A 290 -8.40 -4.33 27.92
C ASP A 290 -7.05 -4.54 28.62
N GLY A 291 -6.40 -5.65 28.28
CA GLY A 291 -4.99 -5.89 28.62
C GLY A 291 -4.05 -4.96 27.85
N TRP A 292 -3.74 -3.80 28.43
CA TRP A 292 -2.73 -2.86 27.94
C TRP A 292 -1.32 -3.47 28.06
N SER A 293 -0.62 -3.61 26.93
CA SER A 293 0.83 -3.88 26.92
C SER A 293 1.57 -2.55 26.89
N ASP A 294 2.24 -2.26 28.00
CA ASP A 294 3.04 -1.06 28.26
C ASP A 294 4.44 -1.20 27.62
N ASP A 295 4.65 -0.59 26.45
CA ASP A 295 5.99 -0.44 25.86
C ASP A 295 6.65 0.86 26.38
N SER A 296 6.84 0.93 27.70
CA SER A 296 7.63 1.96 28.36
C SER A 296 9.00 1.43 28.79
N ALA A 297 9.88 1.16 27.82
CA ALA A 297 11.29 0.93 28.13
C ALA A 297 12.02 2.28 28.26
N SER A 298 12.36 2.64 29.49
CA SER A 298 13.17 3.81 29.86
C SER A 298 14.53 3.83 29.14
N LEU A 299 14.76 4.87 28.34
CA LEU A 299 16.09 5.32 27.94
C LEU A 299 16.41 6.63 28.67
N ALA A 300 16.58 6.53 29.98
CA ALA A 300 17.24 7.54 30.78
C ALA A 300 18.52 6.94 31.33
N GLN A 301 19.62 7.12 30.59
CA GLN A 301 21.01 7.24 31.06
C GLN A 301 21.94 6.84 29.91
N ILE A 302 22.53 7.84 29.25
CA ILE A 302 23.97 7.96 29.02
C ILE A 302 24.19 9.44 28.72
N HIS A 303 24.95 10.11 29.59
CA HIS A 303 25.44 11.46 29.41
C HIS A 303 26.96 11.40 29.55
N LYS A 304 27.66 12.20 28.73
CA LYS A 304 29.08 12.62 28.82
C LYS A 304 30.13 11.57 28.47
N ASP A 305 31.23 11.84 27.77
CA ASP A 305 31.88 12.98 27.09
C ASP A 305 32.62 12.29 25.89
N GLU A 306 33.12 12.86 24.80
CA GLU A 306 34.07 13.96 24.64
C GLU A 306 34.32 14.12 23.12
N SER A 307 34.69 15.32 22.72
CA SER A 307 34.93 15.82 21.36
C SER A 307 36.10 15.16 20.61
N SER A 308 35.98 15.01 19.29
CA SER A 308 37.04 15.43 18.34
C SER A 308 36.49 15.58 16.93
N ASP A 309 36.90 16.68 16.30
CA ASP A 309 36.60 17.12 14.96
C ASP A 309 37.16 16.18 13.88
N GLU A 310 36.49 16.07 12.74
CA GLU A 310 36.97 16.60 11.45
C GLU A 310 36.28 15.95 10.22
N ASN A 311 35.92 16.84 9.30
CA ASN A 311 35.80 16.71 7.84
C ASN A 311 34.41 16.50 7.20
N ASP A 312 34.08 17.57 6.45
CA ASP A 312 33.19 17.67 5.29
C ASP A 312 33.22 16.41 4.42
N ASP A 313 32.05 15.99 3.95
CA ASP A 313 31.86 15.81 2.52
C ASP A 313 30.40 15.94 2.10
N SER A 314 30.25 16.59 0.96
CA SER A 314 29.04 17.04 0.31
C SER A 314 28.32 15.88 -0.39
N ASP A 315 27.15 15.46 0.08
CA ASP A 315 26.32 14.49 -0.65
C ASP A 315 25.24 15.20 -1.48
N SER A 316 25.55 15.33 -2.77
CA SER A 316 24.60 15.59 -3.84
C SER A 316 23.58 14.47 -3.95
N GLU A 317 22.33 14.83 -4.23
CA GLU A 317 21.26 13.90 -4.63
C GLU A 317 21.67 13.15 -5.91
N SER A 318 22.24 11.95 -5.75
CA SER A 318 22.55 11.05 -6.85
C SER A 318 21.42 10.03 -7.01
N ASP A 319 20.61 10.28 -8.04
CA ASP A 319 19.68 9.33 -8.63
C ASP A 319 20.43 8.05 -9.03
N GLY A 320 20.09 6.94 -8.38
CA GLY A 320 20.75 5.65 -8.53
C GLY A 320 20.35 4.92 -9.81
N GLY A 321 20.65 5.50 -10.97
CA GLY A 321 20.61 4.82 -12.26
C GLY A 321 21.95 4.17 -12.57
N VAL A 322 22.03 2.84 -12.51
CA VAL A 322 23.19 2.11 -13.02
C VAL A 322 23.07 1.97 -14.54
N GLY A 323 23.97 2.65 -15.25
CA GLY A 323 24.15 2.53 -16.70
C GLY A 323 24.65 1.12 -17.07
N LEU A 324 24.08 0.58 -18.13
CA LEU A 324 24.56 -0.62 -18.79
C LEU A 324 25.71 -0.21 -19.71
N ASP A 325 26.93 -0.60 -19.36
CA ASP A 325 28.02 -0.63 -20.34
C ASP A 325 27.90 -1.89 -21.20
N ALA A 326 28.04 -1.68 -22.51
CA ALA A 326 28.02 -2.66 -23.58
C ALA A 326 29.29 -3.53 -23.60
#